data_AF-X1MAE4-F1
#
_entry.id   AF-X1MAE4-F1
#
_cell.length_a   1.000
_cell.length_b   1.000
_cell.length_c   1.000
_cell.angle_alpha   90.00
_cell.angle_beta   90.00
_cell.angle_gamma   90.00
#
_symmetry.space_group_name_H-M   'P 1'
#
loop_
_entity.id
_entity.type
_entity.pdbx_description
1 polymer ?
#
loop_
_entity_poly.entity_id
_entity_poly.type
_entity_poly.pdbx_seq_one_letter_code
_entity_poly.pdbx_strand_id
1 'polypeptide(L)' 'LLLGAAVATPEFPIDKDLIIQSMKENLPLKSIETNLKSFEMGFEEAKKGGKSIGI' A
#
# COMPACT_ATOMS: atom_id res chain seq x y z
N LEU A 1 -6.41 0.03 -1.98
CA LEU A 1 -5.96 0.84 -3.13
C LEU A 1 -5.38 2.15 -2.66
N LEU A 2 -6.19 3.07 -2.12
CA LEU A 2 -5.69 4.38 -1.64
C LEU A 2 -4.55 4.27 -0.60
N LEU A 3 -4.68 3.38 0.40
CA LEU A 3 -3.63 3.20 1.40
C LEU A 3 -2.30 2.75 0.79
N GLY A 4 -2.32 1.81 -0.16
CA GLY A 4 -1.12 1.38 -0.86
C GLY A 4 -0.47 2.51 -1.64
N ALA A 5 -1.28 3.32 -2.32
CA ALA A 5 -0.78 4.50 -3.05
C ALA A 5 -0.18 5.55 -2.10
N ALA A 6 -0.77 5.78 -0.93
CA ALA A 6 -0.22 6.68 0.08
C ALA A 6 1.13 6.18 0.62
N VAL A 7 1.24 4.88 0.93
CA VAL A 7 2.48 4.25 1.42
C VAL A 7 3.62 4.32 0.39
N ALA A 8 3.31 4.38 -0.90
CA ALA A 8 4.31 4.53 -1.95
C ALA A 8 4.92 5.95 -2.05
N THR A 9 4.40 6.93 -1.31
CA THR A 9 4.97 8.30 -1.31
C THR A 9 6.27 8.33 -0.50
N PRO A 10 7.34 9.01 -0.97
CA PRO A 10 8.64 9.00 -0.29
C PRO A 10 8.61 9.49 1.16
N GLU A 11 7.73 10.44 1.46
CA GLU A 11 7.57 11.05 2.78
C GLU A 11 6.58 10.30 3.68
N PHE A 12 6.04 9.16 3.25
CA PHE A 12 5.14 8.38 4.08
C PHE A 12 5.86 7.88 5.34
N PRO A 13 5.35 8.18 6.56
CA PRO A 13 6.14 8.05 7.78
C PRO A 13 6.19 6.63 8.36
N ILE A 14 5.58 5.64 7.71
CA ILE A 14 5.44 4.28 8.23
C ILE A 14 5.89 3.27 7.18
N ASP A 15 6.68 2.28 7.62
CA ASP A 15 7.16 1.20 6.75
C ASP A 15 6.02 0.36 6.16
N LYS A 16 6.18 -0.07 4.89
CA LYS A 16 5.22 -0.90 4.16
C LYS A 16 4.89 -2.19 4.91
N ASP A 17 5.88 -2.87 5.47
CA ASP A 17 5.71 -4.16 6.13
C ASP A 17 4.94 -4.02 7.44
N LEU A 18 5.15 -2.91 8.17
CA LEU A 18 4.40 -2.60 9.39
C LEU A 18 2.91 -2.36 9.08
N ILE A 19 2.60 -1.68 7.97
CA ILE A 19 1.21 -1.51 7.51
C ILE A 19 0.60 -2.86 7.12
N ILE A 20 1.32 -3.71 6.38
CA ILE A 20 0.85 -5.04 5.99
C ILE A 20 0.58 -5.92 7.22
N GLN A 21 1.45 -5.88 8.23
CA GLN A 21 1.25 -6.59 9.49
C GLN A 21 -0.01 -6.10 10.19
N SER A 22 -0.18 -4.79 10.35
CA SER A 22 -1.38 -4.19 10.95
C SER A 22 -2.66 -4.60 10.20
N MET A 23 -2.63 -4.65 8.86
CA MET A 23 -3.75 -5.15 8.06
C MET A 23 -4.09 -6.61 8.37
N LYS A 24 -3.09 -7.50 8.51
CA LYS A 24 -3.31 -8.91 8.83
C LYS A 24 -3.90 -9.11 10.23
N GLU A 25 -3.51 -8.26 11.18
CA GLU A 25 -3.96 -8.33 12.58
C GLU A 25 -5.37 -7.76 12.78
N ASN A 26 -5.77 -6.77 11.98
CA ASN A 26 -7.00 -6.00 12.23
C ASN A 26 -8.14 -6.26 11.24
N LEU A 27 -7.88 -6.88 10.08
CA LEU A 27 -8.92 -7.12 9.08
C LEU A 27 -9.67 -8.44 9.33
N PRO A 28 -10.97 -8.52 9.00
CA PRO A 28 -11.70 -9.78 9.01
C PRO A 28 -11.04 -10.81 8.09
N LEU A 29 -10.87 -12.05 8.55
CA LEU A 29 -10.22 -13.16 7.82
C LEU A 29 -10.70 -13.28 6.36
N LYS A 30 -12.02 -13.19 6.13
CA LYS A 30 -12.66 -13.26 4.81
C LYS A 30 -12.25 -12.15 3.82
N SER A 31 -11.59 -11.11 4.30
CA SER A 31 -11.27 -9.90 3.53
C SER A 31 -9.78 -9.58 3.48
N ILE A 32 -8.94 -10.32 4.22
CA ILE A 32 -7.49 -10.07 4.28
C ILE A 32 -6.88 -10.14 2.88
N GLU A 33 -7.14 -11.20 2.13
CA GLU A 33 -6.56 -11.40 0.79
C GLU A 33 -6.95 -10.27 -0.18
N THR A 34 -8.24 -9.94 -0.28
CA THR A 34 -8.74 -8.88 -1.16
C THR A 34 -8.16 -7.51 -0.80
N ASN A 35 -8.01 -7.21 0.49
CA ASN A 35 -7.45 -5.94 0.94
C ASN A 35 -5.94 -5.88 0.71
N LEU A 36 -5.20 -6.95 0.97
CA LEU A 36 -3.76 -7.00 0.68
C LEU A 36 -3.50 -6.87 -0.83
N LYS A 37 -4.28 -7.54 -1.68
CA LYS A 37 -4.20 -7.37 -3.14
C LYS A 37 -4.50 -5.93 -3.54
N SER A 38 -5.52 -5.32 -2.95
CA SER A 38 -5.89 -3.92 -3.19
C SER A 38 -4.83 -2.94 -2.71
N PHE A 39 -4.11 -3.25 -1.63
CA PHE A 39 -2.99 -2.48 -1.13
C PHE A 39 -1.82 -2.55 -2.12
N GLU A 40 -1.40 -3.75 -2.50
CA GLU A 40 -0.27 -3.96 -3.42
C GLU A 40 -0.52 -3.29 -4.78
N MET A 41 -1.73 -3.42 -5.33
CA MET A 41 -2.11 -2.72 -6.57
C MET A 41 -1.94 -1.20 -6.44
N GLY A 42 -2.41 -0.60 -5.34
CA GLY A 42 -2.26 0.85 -5.14
C GLY A 42 -0.81 1.29 -5.00
N PHE A 43 0.00 0.51 -4.29
CA PHE A 43 1.42 0.78 -4.08
C PHE A 43 2.21 0.75 -5.40
N GLU A 44 2.00 -0.30 -6.20
CA GLU A 44 2.68 -0.44 -7.49
C GLU A 44 2.24 0.60 -8.52
N GLU A 45 0.96 0.93 -8.60
CA GLU A 45 0.47 1.98 -9.52
C GLU A 45 1.04 3.35 -9.16
N ALA A 46 1.12 3.69 -7.87
CA ALA A 46 1.74 4.95 -7.42
C ALA A 46 3.25 5.00 -7.74
N LYS A 47 3.98 3.89 -7.63
CA LYS A 47 5.41 3.83 -8.01
C LYS A 47 5.63 3.96 -9.52
N LYS A 48 4.73 3.42 -10.34
CA LYS A 48 4.78 3.58 -11.80
C LYS A 48 4.53 5.03 -12.22
N GLY A 49 3.56 5.71 -11.59
CA GLY A 49 3.26 7.13 -11.83
C GLY A 49 4.33 8.09 -11.27
N GLY A 50 4.98 7.74 -10.16
CA GLY A 50 6.08 8.52 -9.59
C GLY A 50 7.33 8.57 -10.46
N LYS A 51 7.57 7.56 -11.31
CA LYS A 51 8.71 7.55 -12.26
C LYS A 51 8.53 8.49 -13.47
N SER A 52 7.31 8.93 -13.78
CA SER A 52 7.05 9.83 -14.93
C SER A 52 7.16 11.32 -14.60
N ILE A 53 7.20 11.68 -13.31
CA ILE A 53 7.44 13.05 -12.85
C ILE A 53 8.88 13.10 -12.33
N GLY A 54 9.80 13.26 -13.28
CA GLY A 54 11.22 13.48 -12.99
C GLY A 54 11.39 14.73 -12.13
N ILE A 55 11.64 14.48 -10.85
CA ILE A 55 12.56 15.26 -10.02
C ILE A 55 13.80 14.41 -9.79
#